data_AF-A0A497ALH2-F1
#
_entry.id   AF-A0A497ALH2-F1
#
_cell.length_a   1.000
_cell.length_b   1.000
_cell.length_c   1.000
_cell.angle_alpha   90.00
_cell.angle_beta   90.00
_cell.angle_gamma   90.00
#
_symmetry.space_group_name_H-M   'P 1'
#
loop_
_entity.id
_entity.type
_entity.pdbx_description
1 polymer ?
#
loop_
_entity_poly.entity_id
_entity_poly.type
_entity_poly.pdbx_seq_one_letter_code
_entity_poly.pdbx_strand_id
1 'polypeptide(L)'
;MDIIGFGKTDGILSAGDVRDIIRDASARIGPAGKRVLVIIPDHTRTCPLPLVARELHAAIAPQAAKLDFLVALGTHPPMSPEAIDKLLGISPGQRPAVLPGSEVFNHDWKNPDALACIGKFSAEQVAGYLGAGNERFAREIDVTVNKLIFDYDIVMIAGPVFPHEVVGFSGGAKYFFPGICGEELLNFFHWLGALITIPKTIGLKDTPTRQMLHAAMDMIAVEKFALSMVVTGQDLAGLYFDEVKPSWSAAVDLADKLMITYCEKPFDSILSRAPAMYDELWTGGKCMYKMEC
;
A
#
# COMPACT_ATOMS: atom_id res chain seq x y z
N MET A 1 1.20 0.30 23.14
CA MET A 1 0.19 1.36 22.98
C MET A 1 -0.91 0.82 22.11
N ASP A 2 -2.15 1.24 22.32
CA ASP A 2 -3.27 0.82 21.50
C ASP A 2 -3.23 1.51 20.12
N ILE A 3 -3.60 0.78 19.07
CA ILE A 3 -3.76 1.28 17.70
C ILE A 3 -4.81 2.42 17.70
N ILE A 4 -4.58 3.48 16.92
CA ILE A 4 -5.57 4.55 16.74
C ILE A 4 -6.55 4.14 15.65
N GLY A 5 -7.84 4.32 15.92
CA GLY A 5 -8.91 4.03 14.97
C GLY A 5 -9.56 2.67 15.17
N PHE A 6 -10.55 2.40 14.32
CA PHE A 6 -11.46 1.28 14.47
C PHE A 6 -12.14 0.98 13.12
N GLY A 7 -12.96 -0.06 13.09
CA GLY A 7 -13.86 -0.30 11.97
C GLY A 7 -15.13 -1.03 12.36
N LYS A 8 -16.02 -1.15 11.38
CA LYS A 8 -17.38 -1.67 11.51
C LYS A 8 -17.53 -2.87 10.57
N THR A 9 -18.07 -3.97 11.08
CA THR A 9 -18.44 -5.13 10.24
C THR A 9 -19.78 -4.91 9.55
N ASP A 10 -20.61 -4.00 10.07
CA ASP A 10 -21.89 -3.61 9.50
C ASP A 10 -21.98 -2.07 9.51
N GLY A 11 -21.77 -1.46 8.35
CA GLY A 11 -21.80 -0.01 8.15
C GLY A 11 -20.46 0.64 7.78
N ILE A 12 -20.45 1.98 7.78
CA ILE A 12 -19.32 2.82 7.36
C ILE A 12 -18.90 3.79 8.47
N LEU A 13 -17.65 4.21 8.44
CA LEU A 13 -17.13 5.33 9.23
C LEU A 13 -17.75 6.64 8.75
N SER A 14 -18.14 7.49 9.69
CA SER A 14 -18.59 8.84 9.37
C SER A 14 -17.41 9.73 8.97
N ALA A 15 -17.65 10.85 8.29
CA ALA A 15 -16.59 11.84 8.03
C ALA A 15 -16.00 12.41 9.34
N GLY A 16 -16.80 12.45 10.43
CA GLY A 16 -16.31 12.81 11.76
C GLY A 16 -15.34 11.76 12.32
N ASP A 17 -15.70 10.47 12.22
CA ASP A 17 -14.85 9.34 12.64
C ASP A 17 -13.48 9.43 11.94
N VAL A 18 -13.49 9.63 10.61
CA VAL A 18 -12.27 9.74 9.80
C VAL A 18 -11.41 10.92 10.23
N ARG A 19 -12.01 12.09 10.43
CA ARG A 19 -11.29 13.30 10.89
C ARG A 19 -10.68 13.11 12.26
N ASP A 20 -11.42 12.54 13.21
CA ASP A 20 -10.95 12.33 14.58
C ASP A 20 -9.77 11.36 14.61
N ILE A 21 -9.86 10.25 13.87
CA ILE A 21 -8.77 9.28 13.72
C ILE A 21 -7.52 9.94 13.12
N ILE A 22 -7.68 10.74 12.06
CA ILE A 22 -6.56 11.43 11.40
C ILE A 22 -5.95 12.51 12.30
N ARG A 23 -6.75 13.24 13.07
CA ARG A 23 -6.26 14.21 14.05
C ARG A 23 -5.42 13.50 15.12
N ASP A 24 -5.91 12.40 15.66
CA ASP A 24 -5.22 11.65 16.71
C ASP A 24 -3.95 10.98 16.17
N ALA A 25 -3.98 10.50 14.92
CA ALA A 25 -2.80 10.02 14.20
C ALA A 25 -1.75 11.13 14.03
N SER A 26 -2.17 12.33 13.59
CA SER A 26 -1.30 13.50 13.50
C SER A 26 -0.68 13.87 14.85
N ALA A 27 -1.46 13.82 15.94
CA ALA A 27 -0.92 14.04 17.28
C ALA A 27 0.12 12.99 17.67
N ARG A 28 -0.07 11.72 17.30
CA ARG A 28 0.88 10.63 17.59
C ARG A 28 2.18 10.73 16.80
N ILE A 29 2.14 11.09 15.51
CA ILE A 29 3.39 11.24 14.72
C ILE A 29 4.22 12.46 15.13
N GLY A 30 3.58 13.47 15.72
CA GLY A 30 4.23 14.72 16.14
C GLY A 30 4.93 15.44 14.98
N PRO A 31 4.18 16.01 14.01
CA PRO A 31 4.77 16.53 12.77
C PRO A 31 5.44 17.90 12.94
N ALA A 32 5.37 18.52 14.11
CA ALA A 32 5.87 19.88 14.37
C ALA A 32 7.32 20.05 13.90
N GLY A 33 7.54 20.90 12.89
CA GLY A 33 8.87 21.18 12.32
C GLY A 33 9.50 20.03 11.51
N LYS A 34 8.83 18.89 11.36
CA LYS A 34 9.29 17.75 10.57
C LYS A 34 8.82 17.85 9.12
N ARG A 35 9.56 17.23 8.20
CA ARG A 35 9.15 16.98 6.81
C ARG A 35 8.45 15.61 6.76
N VAL A 36 7.21 15.59 6.27
CA VAL A 36 6.38 14.38 6.21
C VAL A 36 6.07 14.04 4.75
N LEU A 37 6.33 12.79 4.36
CA LEU A 37 5.95 12.25 3.05
C LEU A 37 4.83 11.22 3.21
N VAL A 38 3.73 11.40 2.47
CA VAL A 38 2.61 10.45 2.48
C VAL A 38 2.61 9.64 1.19
N ILE A 39 2.85 8.33 1.30
CA ILE A 39 2.72 7.40 0.17
C ILE A 39 1.25 7.05 -0.03
N ILE A 40 0.71 7.36 -1.22
CA ILE A 40 -0.69 7.19 -1.59
C ILE A 40 -0.83 6.19 -2.76
N PRO A 41 -1.98 5.50 -2.89
CA PRO A 41 -2.22 4.64 -4.04
C PRO A 41 -2.36 5.44 -5.33
N ASP A 42 -2.23 4.73 -6.44
CA ASP A 42 -2.64 5.21 -7.75
C ASP A 42 -4.13 4.97 -8.04
N HIS A 43 -4.56 5.29 -9.26
CA HIS A 43 -5.95 5.14 -9.72
C HIS A 43 -6.45 3.68 -9.79
N THR A 44 -5.58 2.67 -9.64
CA THR A 44 -5.97 1.25 -9.68
C THR A 44 -6.47 0.72 -8.32
N ARG A 45 -6.64 1.61 -7.33
CA ARG A 45 -7.15 1.28 -6.00
C ARG A 45 -8.37 2.12 -5.68
N THR A 46 -9.43 1.45 -5.24
CA THR A 46 -10.64 2.09 -4.74
C THR A 46 -10.45 2.45 -3.28
N CYS A 47 -10.50 3.75 -2.97
CA CYS A 47 -10.58 4.28 -1.60
C CYS A 47 -11.03 5.74 -1.66
N PRO A 48 -11.57 6.32 -0.57
CA PRO A 48 -11.93 7.73 -0.52
C PRO A 48 -10.68 8.62 -0.34
N LEU A 49 -9.70 8.47 -1.23
CA LEU A 49 -8.44 9.21 -1.21
C LEU A 49 -8.62 10.73 -1.19
N PRO A 50 -9.57 11.35 -1.92
CA PRO A 50 -9.80 12.80 -1.83
C PRO A 50 -10.14 13.28 -0.41
N LEU A 51 -10.96 12.52 0.32
CA LEU A 51 -11.29 12.83 1.72
C LEU A 51 -10.05 12.68 2.60
N VAL A 52 -9.37 11.53 2.50
CA VAL A 52 -8.21 11.24 3.36
C VAL A 52 -7.07 12.22 3.11
N ALA A 53 -6.74 12.54 1.86
CA ALA A 53 -5.68 13.49 1.54
C ALA A 53 -5.95 14.90 2.11
N ARG A 54 -7.22 15.36 2.06
CA ARG A 54 -7.61 16.66 2.62
C ARG A 54 -7.54 16.67 4.14
N GLU A 55 -8.05 15.64 4.81
CA GLU A 55 -8.03 15.56 6.27
C GLU A 55 -6.59 15.38 6.79
N LEU A 56 -5.74 14.62 6.09
CA LEU A 56 -4.30 14.52 6.39
C LEU A 56 -3.60 15.87 6.23
N HIS A 57 -3.88 16.59 5.13
CA HIS A 57 -3.31 17.92 4.91
C HIS A 57 -3.72 18.90 6.00
N ALA A 58 -5.01 18.97 6.32
CA ALA A 58 -5.53 19.82 7.38
C ALA A 58 -4.92 19.50 8.76
N ALA A 59 -4.67 18.23 9.06
CA ALA A 59 -4.13 17.80 10.34
C ALA A 59 -2.60 17.93 10.46
N ILE A 60 -1.85 17.84 9.35
CA ILE A 60 -0.38 17.75 9.38
C ILE A 60 0.29 19.04 8.87
N ALA A 61 -0.17 19.59 7.73
CA ALA A 61 0.51 20.69 7.06
C ALA A 61 0.67 21.96 7.92
N PRO A 62 -0.28 22.37 8.79
CA PRO A 62 -0.12 23.58 9.60
C PRO A 62 1.03 23.53 10.62
N GLN A 63 1.51 22.33 10.95
CA GLN A 63 2.54 22.10 11.98
C GLN A 63 3.85 21.57 11.37
N ALA A 64 3.77 20.85 10.25
CA ALA A 64 4.93 20.32 9.53
C ALA A 64 5.76 21.42 8.86
N ALA A 65 7.06 21.19 8.74
CA ALA A 65 7.92 22.02 7.89
C ALA A 65 7.61 21.81 6.40
N LYS A 66 7.18 20.60 6.03
CA LYS A 66 6.74 20.23 4.68
C LYS A 66 5.82 19.01 4.76
N LEU A 67 4.79 18.98 3.92
CA LEU A 67 3.95 17.81 3.71
C LEU A 67 3.81 17.57 2.21
N ASP A 68 4.28 16.43 1.73
CA ASP A 68 4.18 16.02 0.33
C ASP A 68 3.59 14.62 0.18
N PHE A 69 3.29 14.26 -1.06
CA PHE A 69 2.70 12.97 -1.40
C PHE A 69 3.54 12.26 -2.47
N LEU A 70 3.64 10.94 -2.37
CA LEU A 70 4.28 10.08 -3.38
C LEU A 70 3.30 9.02 -3.84
N VAL A 71 3.00 8.98 -5.14
CA VAL A 71 2.12 7.98 -5.73
C VAL A 71 2.88 6.67 -5.90
N ALA A 72 2.43 5.62 -5.20
CA ALA A 72 2.99 4.28 -5.30
C ALA A 72 2.50 3.55 -6.56
N LEU A 73 3.21 3.78 -7.67
CA LEU A 73 2.87 3.23 -8.98
C LEU A 73 3.29 1.77 -9.16
N GLY A 74 4.28 1.29 -8.41
CA GLY A 74 4.98 0.06 -8.78
C GLY A 74 5.47 0.14 -10.22
N THR A 75 5.02 -0.76 -11.09
CA THR A 75 5.39 -0.78 -12.50
C THR A 75 4.53 0.09 -13.41
N HIS A 76 3.46 0.72 -12.89
CA HIS A 76 2.51 1.46 -13.71
C HIS A 76 3.13 2.74 -14.30
N PRO A 77 2.61 3.23 -15.45
CA PRO A 77 3.09 4.46 -16.05
C PRO A 77 2.93 5.68 -15.12
N PRO A 78 3.84 6.67 -15.19
CA PRO A 78 3.69 7.94 -14.48
C PRO A 78 2.36 8.63 -14.79
N MET A 79 1.72 9.18 -13.76
CA MET A 79 0.48 9.93 -13.90
C MET A 79 0.75 11.37 -14.35
N SER A 80 -0.06 11.89 -15.28
CA SER A 80 -0.01 13.31 -15.64
C SER A 80 -0.47 14.19 -14.46
N PRO A 81 -0.12 15.49 -14.45
CA PRO A 81 -0.61 16.42 -13.44
C PRO A 81 -2.13 16.41 -13.28
N GLU A 82 -2.88 16.34 -14.37
CA GLU A 82 -4.36 16.31 -14.38
C GLU A 82 -4.91 14.99 -13.85
N ALA A 83 -4.22 13.87 -14.14
CA ALA A 83 -4.59 12.57 -13.61
C ALA A 83 -4.37 12.51 -12.09
N ILE A 84 -3.31 13.14 -11.58
CA ILE A 84 -3.07 13.30 -10.14
C ILE A 84 -4.14 14.19 -9.50
N ASP A 85 -4.49 15.32 -10.13
CA ASP A 85 -5.57 16.19 -9.64
C ASP A 85 -6.89 15.41 -9.54
N LYS A 86 -7.24 14.66 -10.59
CA LYS A 86 -8.42 13.80 -10.60
C LYS A 86 -8.38 12.73 -9.50
N LEU A 87 -7.24 12.07 -9.31
CA LEU A 87 -7.03 11.07 -8.24
C LEU A 87 -7.31 11.65 -6.85
N LEU A 88 -6.91 12.91 -6.63
CA LEU A 88 -7.12 13.63 -5.37
C LEU A 88 -8.49 14.34 -5.30
N GLY A 89 -9.35 14.17 -6.32
CA GLY A 89 -10.65 14.83 -6.39
C GLY A 89 -10.56 16.35 -6.48
N ILE A 90 -9.51 16.86 -7.15
CA ILE A 90 -9.20 18.26 -7.34
C ILE A 90 -9.44 18.62 -8.81
N SER A 91 -10.06 19.77 -9.07
CA SER A 91 -10.17 20.28 -10.45
C SER A 91 -8.78 20.61 -11.02
N PRO A 92 -8.51 20.34 -12.31
CA PRO A 92 -7.20 20.59 -12.90
C PRO A 92 -6.65 21.98 -12.59
N GLY A 93 -5.41 22.04 -12.08
CA GLY A 93 -4.71 23.27 -11.74
C GLY A 93 -5.10 23.90 -10.40
N GLN A 94 -6.03 23.31 -9.64
CA GLN A 94 -6.47 23.83 -8.33
C GLN A 94 -5.71 23.22 -7.14
N ARG A 95 -4.73 22.35 -7.37
CA ARG A 95 -3.96 21.70 -6.29
C ARG A 95 -3.33 22.68 -5.31
N PRO A 96 -2.69 23.79 -5.73
CA PRO A 96 -2.11 24.76 -4.78
C PRO A 96 -3.16 25.42 -3.86
N ALA A 97 -4.43 25.44 -4.25
CA ALA A 97 -5.51 25.97 -3.42
C ALA A 97 -6.07 24.92 -2.44
N VAL A 98 -6.11 23.64 -2.84
CA VAL A 98 -6.66 22.56 -2.01
C VAL A 98 -5.62 21.95 -1.06
N LEU A 99 -4.37 21.83 -1.52
CA LEU A 99 -3.23 21.29 -0.78
C LEU A 99 -2.06 22.30 -0.84
N PRO A 100 -2.22 23.50 -0.24
CA PRO A 100 -1.20 24.54 -0.32
C PRO A 100 0.14 24.07 0.25
N GLY A 101 1.22 24.38 -0.46
CA GLY A 101 2.60 24.04 -0.10
C GLY A 101 3.02 22.59 -0.38
N SER A 102 2.08 21.71 -0.76
CA SER A 102 2.34 20.30 -1.03
C SER A 102 2.67 20.03 -2.49
N GLU A 103 3.64 19.16 -2.69
CA GLU A 103 3.97 18.53 -3.97
C GLU A 103 3.46 17.09 -4.00
N VAL A 104 3.25 16.58 -5.22
CA VAL A 104 2.82 15.20 -5.45
C VAL A 104 3.71 14.59 -6.51
N PHE A 105 4.49 13.59 -6.11
CA PHE A 105 5.51 12.95 -6.92
C PHE A 105 5.00 11.63 -7.50
N ASN A 106 5.47 11.29 -8.70
CA ASN A 106 5.35 9.93 -9.24
C ASN A 106 6.56 9.11 -8.80
N HIS A 107 6.35 7.83 -8.53
CA HIS A 107 7.44 6.87 -8.49
C HIS A 107 7.99 6.60 -9.91
N ASP A 108 9.30 6.40 -10.05
CA ASP A 108 9.96 6.11 -11.32
C ASP A 108 10.86 4.88 -11.17
N TRP A 109 10.25 3.70 -11.31
CA TRP A 109 10.90 2.41 -11.01
C TRP A 109 12.02 2.05 -11.98
N LYS A 110 12.01 2.62 -13.20
CA LYS A 110 13.02 2.36 -14.24
C LYS A 110 14.22 3.29 -14.17
N ASN A 111 14.11 4.38 -13.42
CA ASN A 111 15.16 5.37 -13.31
C ASN A 111 16.10 5.03 -12.13
N PRO A 112 17.30 4.49 -12.38
CA PRO A 112 18.23 4.13 -11.31
C PRO A 112 18.65 5.34 -10.48
N ASP A 113 18.68 6.55 -11.06
CA ASP A 113 19.03 7.77 -10.33
C ASP A 113 17.95 8.20 -9.34
N ALA A 114 16.71 7.71 -9.50
CA ALA A 114 15.61 7.94 -8.55
C ALA A 114 15.59 6.92 -7.39
N LEU A 115 16.47 5.91 -7.43
CA LEU A 115 16.50 4.81 -6.47
C LEU A 115 17.76 4.86 -5.61
N ALA A 116 17.65 4.34 -4.39
CA ALA A 116 18.77 4.09 -3.51
C ALA A 116 18.76 2.62 -3.07
N CYS A 117 19.94 1.99 -3.04
CA CYS A 117 20.12 0.66 -2.46
C CYS A 117 20.20 0.78 -0.94
N ILE A 118 19.31 0.10 -0.24
CA ILE A 118 19.17 0.16 1.22
C ILE A 118 19.68 -1.10 1.92
N GLY A 119 20.15 -2.07 1.14
CA GLY A 119 20.60 -3.36 1.64
C GLY A 119 20.48 -4.43 0.57
N LYS A 120 20.78 -5.67 0.97
CA LYS A 120 20.68 -6.85 0.12
C LYS A 120 20.09 -8.00 0.92
N PHE A 121 19.33 -8.86 0.26
CA PHE A 121 19.11 -10.21 0.77
C PHE A 121 20.26 -11.10 0.32
N SER A 122 20.86 -11.81 1.25
CA SER A 122 21.79 -12.90 0.95
C SER A 122 21.07 -14.08 0.30
N ALA A 123 21.80 -14.93 -0.42
CA ALA A 123 21.25 -16.16 -0.97
C ALA A 123 20.65 -17.07 0.12
N GLU A 124 21.23 -17.12 1.32
CA GLU A 124 20.69 -17.89 2.45
C GLU A 124 19.32 -17.37 2.90
N GLN A 125 19.18 -16.05 3.07
CA GLN A 125 17.87 -15.44 3.39
C GLN A 125 16.85 -15.73 2.29
N VAL A 126 17.25 -15.63 1.02
CA VAL A 126 16.38 -15.94 -0.11
C VAL A 126 15.94 -17.40 -0.10
N ALA A 127 16.85 -18.35 0.14
CA ALA A 127 16.52 -19.77 0.26
C ALA A 127 15.45 -20.03 1.33
N GLY A 128 15.49 -19.30 2.45
CA GLY A 128 14.47 -19.36 3.50
C GLY A 128 13.05 -19.02 3.00
N TYR A 129 12.91 -18.06 2.07
CA TYR A 129 11.62 -17.68 1.51
C TYR A 129 11.13 -18.61 0.39
N LEU A 130 12.04 -19.29 -0.31
CA LEU A 130 11.72 -20.19 -1.43
C LEU A 130 11.05 -21.50 -0.98
N GLY A 131 11.28 -21.89 0.27
CA GLY A 131 10.89 -23.20 0.79
C GLY A 131 11.77 -24.35 0.28
N ALA A 132 11.62 -25.51 0.90
CA ALA A 132 12.44 -26.68 0.62
C ALA A 132 12.29 -27.17 -0.84
N GLY A 133 13.42 -27.52 -1.47
CA GLY A 133 13.48 -28.03 -2.84
C GLY A 133 13.64 -26.96 -3.93
N ASN A 134 13.65 -25.68 -3.55
CA ASN A 134 13.81 -24.54 -4.47
C ASN A 134 15.15 -23.82 -4.30
N GLU A 135 16.08 -24.34 -3.49
CA GLU A 135 17.34 -23.70 -3.08
C GLU A 135 18.22 -23.32 -4.28
N ARG A 136 18.12 -24.04 -5.40
CA ARG A 136 18.85 -23.74 -6.64
C ARG A 136 18.50 -22.36 -7.24
N PHE A 137 17.38 -21.76 -6.84
CA PHE A 137 16.96 -20.43 -7.29
C PHE A 137 17.39 -19.32 -6.31
N ALA A 138 18.04 -19.68 -5.21
CA ALA A 138 18.55 -18.72 -4.25
C ALA A 138 19.69 -17.90 -4.87
N ARG A 139 19.59 -16.58 -4.75
CA ARG A 139 20.59 -15.62 -5.20
C ARG A 139 20.54 -14.39 -4.31
N GLU A 140 21.60 -13.60 -4.35
CA GLU A 140 21.55 -12.27 -3.74
C GLU A 140 20.59 -11.37 -4.51
N ILE A 141 19.92 -10.46 -3.80
CA ILE A 141 18.93 -9.53 -4.34
C ILE A 141 19.18 -8.17 -3.73
N ASP A 142 19.42 -7.15 -4.55
CA ASP A 142 19.53 -5.78 -4.05
C ASP A 142 18.14 -5.25 -3.69
N VAL A 143 18.06 -4.65 -2.51
CA VAL A 143 16.85 -3.99 -2.03
C VAL A 143 16.99 -2.52 -2.34
N THR A 144 16.22 -2.04 -3.31
CA THR A 144 16.21 -0.65 -3.74
C THR A 144 14.86 -0.01 -3.50
N VAL A 145 14.85 1.27 -3.13
CA VAL A 145 13.62 2.06 -2.88
C VAL A 145 13.80 3.47 -3.42
N ASN A 146 12.70 4.16 -3.71
CA ASN A 146 12.74 5.55 -4.15
C ASN A 146 13.47 6.43 -3.13
N LYS A 147 14.56 7.06 -3.56
CA LYS A 147 15.45 7.79 -2.65
C LYS A 147 14.82 9.04 -2.03
N LEU A 148 13.73 9.54 -2.61
CA LEU A 148 12.98 10.69 -2.09
C LEU A 148 12.57 10.49 -0.63
N ILE A 149 12.32 9.24 -0.19
CA ILE A 149 11.91 8.97 1.19
C ILE A 149 12.96 9.43 2.23
N PHE A 150 14.23 9.55 1.85
CA PHE A 150 15.32 9.97 2.73
C PHE A 150 15.43 11.49 2.88
N ASP A 151 14.70 12.24 2.06
CA ASP A 151 14.58 13.69 2.18
C ASP A 151 13.50 14.11 3.21
N TYR A 152 12.88 13.14 3.88
CA TYR A 152 11.82 13.36 4.87
C TYR A 152 12.17 12.70 6.20
N ASP A 153 11.63 13.27 7.28
CA ASP A 153 11.88 12.79 8.63
C ASP A 153 10.87 11.70 9.00
N ILE A 154 9.65 11.76 8.44
CA ILE A 154 8.58 10.77 8.59
C ILE A 154 8.04 10.37 7.21
N VAL A 155 7.83 9.06 7.03
CA VAL A 155 7.08 8.50 5.90
C VAL A 155 5.83 7.82 6.41
N MET A 156 4.66 8.21 5.89
CA MET A 156 3.39 7.60 6.23
C MET A 156 2.75 6.97 5.01
N ILE A 157 2.23 5.76 5.14
CA ILE A 157 1.38 5.14 4.11
C ILE A 157 -0.06 5.56 4.35
N ALA A 158 -0.78 5.97 3.32
CA ALA A 158 -2.24 6.13 3.38
C ALA A 158 -2.85 5.30 2.25
N GLY A 159 -3.38 4.12 2.56
CA GLY A 159 -3.82 3.22 1.49
C GLY A 159 -4.68 2.03 1.91
N PRO A 160 -5.46 1.46 0.97
CA PRO A 160 -6.34 0.35 1.27
C PRO A 160 -5.69 -1.03 1.34
N VAL A 161 -6.32 -1.89 2.15
CA VAL A 161 -6.01 -3.31 2.33
C VAL A 161 -7.08 -4.16 1.66
N PHE A 162 -6.66 -5.07 0.79
CA PHE A 162 -7.50 -6.01 0.04
C PHE A 162 -6.84 -7.39 -0.02
N PRO A 163 -7.59 -8.51 -0.14
CA PRO A 163 -7.01 -9.79 -0.52
C PRO A 163 -6.23 -9.69 -1.84
N HIS A 164 -4.99 -10.14 -1.84
CA HIS A 164 -4.02 -9.92 -2.91
C HIS A 164 -3.28 -11.21 -3.28
N GLU A 165 -3.21 -11.50 -4.57
CA GLU A 165 -2.76 -12.77 -5.12
C GLU A 165 -1.27 -13.09 -4.88
N VAL A 166 -0.40 -12.07 -4.84
CA VAL A 166 1.05 -12.26 -4.64
C VAL A 166 1.50 -12.22 -3.17
N VAL A 167 0.81 -11.45 -2.32
CA VAL A 167 1.30 -11.08 -0.97
C VAL A 167 0.26 -11.29 0.13
N GLY A 168 -0.78 -12.06 -0.20
CA GLY A 168 -1.89 -12.42 0.67
C GLY A 168 -2.90 -11.31 0.89
N PHE A 169 -2.46 -10.18 1.46
CA PHE A 169 -3.23 -8.93 1.50
C PHE A 169 -2.40 -7.77 0.93
N SER A 170 -3.02 -6.74 0.36
CA SER A 170 -2.35 -5.49 -0.02
C SER A 170 -2.00 -4.64 1.21
N GLY A 171 -1.58 -3.38 1.00
CA GLY A 171 -1.26 -2.47 2.09
C GLY A 171 0.02 -2.82 2.86
N GLY A 172 0.29 -2.02 3.90
CA GLY A 172 1.51 -2.10 4.69
C GLY A 172 2.75 -2.00 3.81
N ALA A 173 3.74 -2.88 4.03
CA ALA A 173 5.00 -2.92 3.28
C ALA A 173 4.83 -2.96 1.74
N LYS A 174 3.66 -3.33 1.21
CA LYS A 174 3.39 -3.30 -0.23
C LYS A 174 3.55 -1.91 -0.86
N TYR A 175 3.32 -0.85 -0.08
CA TYR A 175 3.50 0.52 -0.53
C TYR A 175 4.97 0.89 -0.72
N PHE A 176 5.89 0.22 -0.02
CA PHE A 176 7.32 0.31 -0.29
C PHE A 176 7.71 -0.64 -1.43
N PHE A 177 7.24 -1.90 -1.37
CA PHE A 177 7.63 -2.97 -2.28
C PHE A 177 6.38 -3.74 -2.77
N PRO A 178 5.89 -3.57 -4.01
CA PRO A 178 6.56 -2.92 -5.13
C PRO A 178 6.32 -1.41 -5.21
N GLY A 179 5.51 -0.82 -4.33
CA GLY A 179 4.90 0.49 -4.57
C GLY A 179 5.88 1.59 -4.97
N ILE A 180 7.08 1.60 -4.37
CA ILE A 180 8.13 2.58 -4.66
C ILE A 180 9.53 1.92 -4.74
N CYS A 181 9.64 0.69 -5.23
CA CYS A 181 10.92 -0.03 -5.31
C CYS A 181 11.44 -0.23 -6.73
N GLY A 182 12.72 -0.57 -6.85
CA GLY A 182 13.32 -0.94 -8.13
C GLY A 182 12.96 -2.33 -8.61
N GLU A 183 13.41 -2.64 -9.82
CA GLU A 183 13.03 -3.83 -10.59
C GLU A 183 13.44 -5.16 -9.92
N GLU A 184 14.61 -5.24 -9.31
CA GLU A 184 15.19 -6.54 -8.94
C GLU A 184 14.35 -7.29 -7.90
N LEU A 185 14.11 -6.66 -6.74
CA LEU A 185 13.23 -7.22 -5.71
C LEU A 185 11.81 -7.39 -6.24
N LEU A 186 11.33 -6.42 -7.03
CA LEU A 186 9.99 -6.45 -7.63
C LEU A 186 9.77 -7.72 -8.45
N ASN A 187 10.64 -7.98 -9.42
CA ASN A 187 10.54 -9.14 -10.30
C ASN A 187 10.68 -10.44 -9.50
N PHE A 188 11.58 -10.47 -8.51
CA PHE A 188 11.80 -11.66 -7.71
C PHE A 188 10.58 -12.05 -6.89
N PHE A 189 9.95 -11.14 -6.14
CA PHE A 189 8.83 -11.53 -5.28
C PHE A 189 7.58 -11.89 -6.10
N HIS A 190 7.38 -11.29 -7.29
CA HIS A 190 6.30 -11.71 -8.20
C HIS A 190 6.53 -13.13 -8.72
N TRP A 191 7.77 -13.47 -9.09
CA TRP A 191 8.14 -14.83 -9.46
C TRP A 191 7.96 -15.82 -8.29
N LEU A 192 8.35 -15.43 -7.07
CA LEU A 192 8.11 -16.23 -5.86
C LEU A 192 6.61 -16.46 -5.62
N GLY A 193 5.78 -15.42 -5.75
CA GLY A 193 4.32 -15.57 -5.63
C GLY A 193 3.75 -16.54 -6.66
N ALA A 194 4.23 -16.49 -7.90
CA ALA A 194 3.84 -17.44 -8.94
C ALA A 194 4.26 -18.89 -8.62
N LEU A 195 5.43 -19.07 -8.00
CA LEU A 195 5.92 -20.40 -7.57
C LEU A 195 5.07 -20.99 -6.42
N ILE A 196 4.63 -20.15 -5.47
CA ILE A 196 3.79 -20.59 -4.34
C ILE A 196 2.36 -20.88 -4.78
N THR A 197 1.87 -20.14 -5.78
CA THR A 197 0.50 -20.11 -6.33
C THR A 197 -0.51 -19.29 -5.53
N ILE A 198 -1.55 -18.84 -6.22
CA ILE A 198 -2.60 -17.97 -5.69
C ILE A 198 -3.41 -18.67 -4.59
N PRO A 199 -3.88 -19.93 -4.75
CA PRO A 199 -4.65 -20.63 -3.70
C PRO A 199 -3.92 -20.76 -2.36
N LYS A 200 -2.59 -20.78 -2.38
CA LYS A 200 -1.75 -20.84 -1.17
C LYS A 200 -1.35 -19.48 -0.62
N THR A 201 -1.82 -18.39 -1.22
CA THR A 201 -1.36 -17.03 -0.92
C THR A 201 -2.52 -16.10 -0.61
N ILE A 202 -3.51 -15.99 -1.50
CA ILE A 202 -4.52 -14.94 -1.45
C ILE A 202 -5.35 -15.01 -0.17
N GLY A 203 -5.53 -13.87 0.51
CA GLY A 203 -6.28 -13.81 1.76
C GLY A 203 -5.56 -14.40 2.97
N LEU A 204 -4.28 -14.79 2.85
CA LEU A 204 -3.46 -15.19 3.99
C LEU A 204 -2.61 -14.03 4.49
N LYS A 205 -2.61 -13.81 5.81
CA LYS A 205 -1.84 -12.72 6.42
C LYS A 205 -0.34 -12.99 6.37
N ASP A 206 0.07 -14.23 6.65
CA ASP A 206 1.47 -14.63 6.70
C ASP A 206 1.82 -15.49 5.49
N THR A 207 2.61 -14.92 4.57
CA THR A 207 3.08 -15.59 3.36
C THR A 207 4.59 -15.35 3.21
N PRO A 208 5.35 -16.25 2.56
CA PRO A 208 6.79 -16.03 2.35
C PRO A 208 7.10 -14.70 1.63
N THR A 209 6.26 -14.32 0.65
CA THR A 209 6.36 -13.03 -0.03
C THR A 209 6.14 -11.86 0.95
N ARG A 210 5.13 -11.92 1.82
CA ARG A 210 4.87 -10.90 2.84
C ARG A 210 6.00 -10.79 3.85
N GLN A 211 6.57 -11.91 4.29
CA GLN A 211 7.73 -11.95 5.18
C GLN A 211 8.94 -11.28 4.54
N MET A 212 9.24 -11.59 3.28
CA MET A 212 10.29 -10.92 2.50
C MET A 212 10.06 -9.41 2.42
N LEU A 213 8.83 -8.95 2.12
CA LEU A 213 8.53 -7.52 2.06
C LEU A 213 8.67 -6.82 3.41
N HIS A 214 8.29 -7.49 4.51
CA HIS A 214 8.50 -6.98 5.86
C HIS A 214 9.99 -6.85 6.17
N ALA A 215 10.81 -7.84 5.83
CA ALA A 215 12.25 -7.79 6.03
C ALA A 215 12.91 -6.68 5.20
N ALA A 216 12.45 -6.46 3.95
CA ALA A 216 12.93 -5.35 3.11
C ALA A 216 12.55 -3.98 3.71
N MET A 217 11.32 -3.85 4.21
CA MET A 217 10.85 -2.63 4.88
C MET A 217 11.62 -2.34 6.18
N ASP A 218 12.04 -3.37 6.91
CA ASP A 218 12.83 -3.22 8.14
C ASP A 218 14.23 -2.63 7.85
N MET A 219 14.73 -2.70 6.61
CA MET A 219 15.97 -2.04 6.18
C MET A 219 15.81 -0.52 5.98
N ILE A 220 14.57 -0.01 5.91
CA ILE A 220 14.31 1.43 5.79
C ILE A 220 14.43 2.07 7.17
N ALA A 221 15.46 2.90 7.35
CA ALA A 221 15.77 3.57 8.62
C ALA A 221 14.88 4.78 8.95
N VAL A 222 14.10 5.28 7.98
CA VAL A 222 13.19 6.42 8.18
C VAL A 222 12.02 6.03 9.08
N GLU A 223 11.60 6.94 9.96
CA GLU A 223 10.43 6.77 10.83
C GLU A 223 9.19 6.53 9.95
N LYS A 224 8.48 5.42 10.17
CA LYS A 224 7.46 4.93 9.24
C LYS A 224 6.16 4.51 9.93
N PHE A 225 5.05 5.08 9.46
CA PHE A 225 3.69 4.82 9.95
C PHE A 225 2.77 4.40 8.82
N ALA A 226 1.60 3.85 9.17
CA ALA A 226 0.55 3.60 8.20
C ALA A 226 -0.82 4.02 8.74
N LEU A 227 -1.60 4.64 7.86
CA LEU A 227 -3.03 4.84 7.94
C LEU A 227 -3.69 3.84 6.98
N SER A 228 -3.93 2.62 7.50
CA SER A 228 -4.45 1.50 6.72
C SER A 228 -5.98 1.58 6.60
N MET A 229 -6.47 1.56 5.36
CA MET A 229 -7.89 1.73 5.05
C MET A 229 -8.55 0.37 4.76
N VAL A 230 -9.74 0.15 5.30
CA VAL A 230 -10.62 -0.96 4.91
C VAL A 230 -11.85 -0.35 4.23
N VAL A 231 -12.06 -0.69 2.96
CA VAL A 231 -13.05 -0.04 2.10
C VAL A 231 -14.27 -0.95 1.90
N THR A 232 -15.46 -0.37 1.91
CA THR A 232 -16.69 -1.02 1.47
C THR A 232 -17.42 -0.10 0.50
N GLY A 233 -17.66 -0.57 -0.73
CA GLY A 233 -18.11 0.30 -1.81
C GLY A 233 -17.09 1.41 -2.13
N GLN A 234 -17.48 2.67 -1.92
CA GLN A 234 -16.61 3.85 -2.08
C GLN A 234 -16.20 4.49 -0.73
N ASP A 235 -16.67 3.91 0.39
CA ASP A 235 -16.54 4.46 1.73
C ASP A 235 -15.60 3.61 2.60
N LEU A 236 -15.27 4.10 3.80
CA LEU A 236 -14.44 3.37 4.75
C LEU A 236 -15.32 2.55 5.69
N ALA A 237 -15.08 1.24 5.75
CA ALA A 237 -15.56 0.39 6.84
C ALA A 237 -14.63 0.48 8.06
N GLY A 238 -13.34 0.79 7.85
CA GLY A 238 -12.36 0.92 8.92
C GLY A 238 -11.15 1.76 8.54
N LEU A 239 -10.52 2.34 9.55
CA LEU A 239 -9.33 3.17 9.41
C LEU A 239 -8.44 2.96 10.65
N TYR A 240 -7.20 2.53 10.43
CA TYR A 240 -6.29 2.13 11.50
C TYR A 240 -4.94 2.83 11.35
N PHE A 241 -4.46 3.44 12.42
CA PHE A 241 -3.20 4.16 12.46
C PHE A 241 -2.27 3.66 13.55
N ASP A 242 -1.04 3.33 13.15
CA ASP A 242 0.09 3.03 14.03
C ASP A 242 1.39 2.91 13.17
N GLU A 243 2.45 2.37 13.75
CA GLU A 243 3.53 1.75 12.98
C GLU A 243 2.97 0.80 11.89
N VAL A 244 3.74 0.64 10.81
CA VAL A 244 3.24 -0.01 9.58
C VAL A 244 2.67 -1.40 9.81
N LYS A 245 3.36 -2.27 10.58
CA LYS A 245 2.93 -3.67 10.80
C LYS A 245 1.67 -3.76 11.67
N PRO A 246 1.57 -3.12 12.85
CA PRO A 246 0.34 -3.15 13.65
C PRO A 246 -0.88 -2.56 12.94
N SER A 247 -0.75 -1.39 12.31
CA SER A 247 -1.86 -0.76 11.55
C SER A 247 -2.37 -1.67 10.44
N TRP A 248 -1.45 -2.21 9.63
CA TRP A 248 -1.79 -3.14 8.57
C TRP A 248 -2.44 -4.41 9.11
N SER A 249 -1.91 -4.96 10.20
CA SER A 249 -2.44 -6.17 10.83
C SER A 249 -3.91 -6.00 11.25
N ALA A 250 -4.25 -4.89 11.92
CA ALA A 250 -5.62 -4.61 12.32
C ALA A 250 -6.56 -4.42 11.12
N ALA A 251 -6.08 -3.75 10.07
CA ALA A 251 -6.85 -3.58 8.83
C ALA A 251 -7.11 -4.92 8.12
N VAL A 252 -6.12 -5.84 8.10
CA VAL A 252 -6.29 -7.20 7.57
C VAL A 252 -7.35 -7.97 8.34
N ASP A 253 -7.39 -7.88 9.68
CA ASP A 253 -8.36 -8.62 10.50
C ASP A 253 -9.81 -8.19 10.24
N LEU A 254 -10.03 -6.93 9.85
CA LEU A 254 -11.34 -6.46 9.40
C LEU A 254 -11.59 -6.81 7.92
N ALA A 255 -10.58 -6.67 7.05
CA ALA A 255 -10.70 -6.98 5.63
C ALA A 255 -11.02 -8.47 5.39
N ASP A 256 -10.42 -9.39 6.15
CA ASP A 256 -10.72 -10.82 6.13
C ASP A 256 -12.22 -11.08 6.34
N LYS A 257 -12.83 -10.42 7.33
CA LYS A 257 -14.26 -10.55 7.64
C LYS A 257 -15.18 -9.95 6.58
N LEU A 258 -14.74 -8.91 5.89
CA LEU A 258 -15.58 -8.11 4.98
C LEU A 258 -15.41 -8.47 3.50
N MET A 259 -14.24 -8.96 3.12
CA MET A 259 -13.84 -9.09 1.70
C MET A 259 -13.61 -10.53 1.28
N ILE A 260 -13.74 -11.50 2.19
CA ILE A 260 -13.60 -12.93 1.90
C ILE A 260 -14.93 -13.62 2.17
N THR A 261 -15.47 -14.25 1.12
CA THR A 261 -16.65 -15.11 1.22
C THR A 261 -16.20 -16.56 1.25
N TYR A 262 -16.45 -17.24 2.37
CA TYR A 262 -16.20 -18.66 2.51
C TYR A 262 -17.39 -19.47 1.97
N CYS A 263 -17.09 -20.45 1.13
CA CYS A 263 -18.08 -21.32 0.50
C CYS A 263 -17.86 -22.76 0.99
N GLU A 264 -18.94 -23.47 1.34
CA GLU A 264 -18.84 -24.84 1.88
C GLU A 264 -18.42 -25.89 0.84
N LYS A 265 -18.64 -25.60 -0.45
CA LYS A 265 -18.39 -26.51 -1.57
C LYS A 265 -17.81 -25.75 -2.76
N PRO A 266 -17.00 -26.41 -3.61
CA PRO A 266 -16.53 -25.83 -4.86
C PRO A 266 -17.69 -25.60 -5.84
N PHE A 267 -17.50 -24.68 -6.79
CA PHE A 267 -18.44 -24.40 -7.87
C PHE A 267 -17.99 -25.07 -9.17
N ASP A 268 -18.95 -25.56 -9.97
CA ASP A 268 -18.67 -26.10 -11.32
C ASP A 268 -18.35 -25.00 -12.35
N SER A 269 -18.87 -23.78 -12.13
CA SER A 269 -18.61 -22.61 -12.97
C SER A 269 -18.71 -21.32 -12.17
N ILE A 270 -17.84 -20.35 -12.47
CA ILE A 270 -17.82 -19.02 -11.83
C ILE A 270 -17.69 -17.96 -12.92
N LEU A 271 -18.52 -16.92 -12.86
CA LEU A 271 -18.45 -15.76 -13.74
C LEU A 271 -17.98 -14.54 -12.92
N SER A 272 -16.78 -14.03 -13.21
CA SER A 272 -16.28 -12.78 -12.64
C SER A 272 -16.26 -11.68 -13.70
N ARG A 273 -16.86 -10.54 -13.38
CA ARG A 273 -16.99 -9.39 -14.28
C ARG A 273 -15.98 -8.32 -13.90
N ALA A 274 -15.07 -8.01 -14.80
CA ALA A 274 -14.14 -6.90 -14.62
C ALA A 274 -14.88 -5.56 -14.53
N PRO A 275 -14.55 -4.71 -13.54
CA PRO A 275 -15.04 -3.34 -13.50
C PRO A 275 -14.41 -2.50 -14.62
N ALA A 276 -15.06 -1.40 -15.01
CA ALA A 276 -14.58 -0.53 -16.08
C ALA A 276 -13.19 0.10 -15.83
N MET A 277 -12.74 0.15 -14.57
CA MET A 277 -11.41 0.64 -14.19
C MET A 277 -10.27 -0.35 -14.53
N TYR A 278 -10.58 -1.61 -14.86
CA TYR A 278 -9.59 -2.56 -15.36
C TYR A 278 -9.62 -2.51 -16.89
N ASP A 279 -8.82 -1.62 -17.45
CA ASP A 279 -8.78 -1.28 -18.88
C ASP A 279 -7.75 -2.10 -19.67
N GLU A 280 -7.00 -2.99 -19.00
CA GLU A 280 -6.02 -3.88 -19.61
C GLU A 280 -6.07 -5.30 -19.02
N LEU A 281 -5.48 -6.28 -19.72
CA LEU A 281 -5.47 -7.68 -19.27
C LEU A 281 -4.72 -7.87 -17.95
N TRP A 282 -3.69 -7.06 -17.69
CA TRP A 282 -2.90 -7.12 -16.46
C TRP A 282 -3.79 -6.87 -15.22
N THR A 283 -4.57 -5.80 -15.23
CA THR A 283 -5.50 -5.50 -14.14
C THR A 283 -6.75 -6.39 -14.19
N GLY A 284 -7.21 -6.76 -15.39
CA GLY A 284 -8.33 -7.70 -15.61
C GLY A 284 -8.08 -9.09 -15.02
N GLY A 285 -6.84 -9.57 -15.00
CA GLY A 285 -6.44 -10.85 -14.39
C GLY A 285 -6.85 -10.98 -12.92
N LYS A 286 -7.00 -9.86 -12.19
CA LYS A 286 -7.50 -9.85 -10.80
C LYS A 286 -8.87 -10.48 -10.63
N CYS A 287 -9.68 -10.51 -11.69
CA CYS A 287 -10.96 -11.20 -11.69
C CYS A 287 -10.79 -12.71 -11.56
N MET A 288 -9.79 -13.28 -12.25
CA MET A 288 -9.44 -14.71 -12.22
C MET A 288 -8.83 -15.11 -10.87
N TYR A 289 -7.92 -14.30 -10.34
CA TYR A 289 -7.19 -14.61 -9.10
C TYR A 289 -8.11 -14.78 -7.87
N LYS A 290 -9.33 -14.22 -7.92
CA LYS A 290 -10.33 -14.33 -6.85
C LYS A 290 -11.21 -15.58 -6.96
N MET A 291 -11.03 -16.37 -8.01
CA MET A 291 -11.82 -17.56 -8.32
C MET A 291 -10.99 -18.85 -8.33
N GLU A 292 -9.67 -18.75 -8.23
CA GLU A 292 -8.78 -19.92 -8.22
C GLU A 292 -8.92 -20.62 -6.86
N CYS A 293 -9.51 -21.82 -6.86
CA CYS A 293 -9.65 -22.69 -5.71
C CYS A 293 -8.48 -23.69 -5.63
#